data_AF-A0A914KQW3-F1
#
_entry.id   AF-A0A914KQW3-F1
#
_cell.length_a   1.000
_cell.length_b   1.000
_cell.length_c   1.000
_cell.angle_alpha   90.00
_cell.angle_beta   90.00
_cell.angle_gamma   90.00
#
_symmetry.space_group_name_H-M   'P 1'
#
loop_
_entity.id
_entity.type
_entity.pdbx_description
1 polymer ?
#
loop_
_entity_poly.entity_id
_entity_poly.type
_entity_poly.pdbx_seq_one_letter_code
_entity_poly.pdbx_strand_id
1 'polypeptide(L)'
;MGDVSLGCVFYALCYFVSPFDEVHERGDSVALAVQSAKLSFNSSAPFSNDIKTLISSLIKVVPQERPKIFKIKQIVEEMILTEN
;
A
#
# COMPACT_ATOMS: atom_id res chain seq x y z
N MET A 1 -7.16 -0.96 -13.41
CA MET A 1 -7.88 -1.38 -12.18
C MET A 1 -7.10 -2.41 -11.35
N GLY A 2 -5.88 -2.82 -11.74
CA GLY A 2 -5.11 -3.88 -11.07
C GLY A 2 -4.07 -3.43 -10.04
N ASP A 3 -3.95 -2.14 -9.73
CA ASP A 3 -2.80 -1.63 -8.95
C ASP A 3 -3.09 -1.48 -7.44
N VAL A 4 -4.35 -1.26 -7.06
CA VAL A 4 -4.74 -1.07 -5.65
C VAL A 4 -4.62 -2.38 -4.87
N SER A 5 -4.92 -3.51 -5.50
CA SER A 5 -4.78 -4.83 -4.89
C SER A 5 -3.33 -5.13 -4.52
N LEU A 6 -2.36 -4.70 -5.33
CA LEU A 6 -0.94 -4.88 -5.02
C LEU A 6 -0.54 -4.05 -3.79
N GLY A 7 -1.04 -2.81 -3.68
CA GLY A 7 -0.87 -2.00 -2.47
C GLY A 7 -1.44 -2.68 -1.22
N CYS A 8 -2.64 -3.27 -1.33
CA CYS A 8 -3.24 -4.03 -0.22
C CYS A 8 -2.40 -5.26 0.15
N VAL A 9 -1.84 -5.98 -0.83
CA VAL A 9 -0.97 -7.15 -0.57
C VAL A 9 0.30 -6.72 0.16
N PHE A 10 1.00 -5.68 -0.30
CA PHE A 10 2.20 -5.19 0.39
C PHE A 10 1.90 -4.73 1.81
N TYR A 11 0.78 -4.04 2.01
CA TYR A 11 0.33 -3.64 3.35
C TYR A 11 0.04 -4.88 4.22
N ALA A 12 -0.69 -5.87 3.71
CA ALA A 12 -1.01 -7.08 4.45
C ALA A 12 0.23 -7.93 4.79
N LEU A 13 1.25 -7.96 3.92
CA LEU A 13 2.53 -8.62 4.23
C LEU A 13 3.27 -7.95 5.38
N CYS A 14 3.15 -6.62 5.51
CA CYS A 14 3.78 -5.89 6.60
C CYS A 14 2.97 -6.00 7.90
N TYR A 15 1.66 -5.80 7.82
CA TYR A 15 0.81 -5.56 8.98
C TYR A 15 -0.09 -6.73 9.35
N PHE A 16 -0.14 -7.80 8.54
CA PHE A 16 -0.99 -8.98 8.72
C PHE A 16 -2.51 -8.68 8.72
N VAL A 17 -2.90 -7.52 8.21
CA VAL A 17 -4.27 -7.03 8.04
C VAL A 17 -4.32 -6.24 6.74
N SER A 18 -5.42 -6.29 5.99
CA SER A 18 -5.60 -5.41 4.83
C SER A 18 -6.00 -4.00 5.27
N PRO A 19 -5.56 -2.95 4.55
CA PRO A 19 -5.75 -1.56 4.97
C PRO A 19 -7.23 -1.13 5.00
N PHE A 20 -8.13 -1.93 4.43
CA PHE A 20 -9.56 -1.64 4.35
C PHE A 20 -10.43 -2.66 5.09
N ASP A 21 -9.83 -3.61 5.82
CA ASP A 21 -10.59 -4.64 6.55
C ASP A 21 -11.49 -4.02 7.61
N GLU A 22 -10.98 -3.05 8.36
CA GLU A 22 -11.77 -2.34 9.39
C GLU A 22 -13.00 -1.64 8.81
N VAL A 23 -12.86 -1.04 7.61
CA VAL A 23 -13.99 -0.39 6.91
C VAL A 23 -15.00 -1.45 6.47
N HIS A 24 -14.51 -2.57 5.96
CA HIS A 24 -15.35 -3.68 5.53
C HIS A 24 -16.13 -4.31 6.70
N GLU A 25 -15.46 -4.57 7.84
CA GLU A 25 -16.06 -5.15 9.05
C GLU A 25 -17.11 -4.25 9.70
N ARG A 26 -16.91 -2.92 9.65
CA ARG A 26 -17.89 -1.93 10.14
C ARG A 26 -19.12 -1.81 9.23
N GLY A 27 -19.10 -2.41 8.04
CA GLY A 27 -20.15 -2.27 7.03
C GLY A 27 -20.11 -0.94 6.27
N ASP A 28 -19.00 -0.21 6.37
CA ASP A 28 -18.78 1.04 5.64
C ASP A 28 -18.39 0.77 4.18
N SER A 29 -18.49 1.80 3.32
CA SER A 29 -18.17 1.65 1.90
C SER A 29 -16.66 1.60 1.66
N VAL A 30 -16.16 0.40 1.35
CA VAL A 30 -14.76 0.18 0.91
C VAL A 30 -14.40 1.05 -0.30
N ALA A 31 -15.35 1.27 -1.22
CA ALA A 31 -15.12 2.13 -2.39
C ALA A 31 -14.82 3.58 -1.98
N LEU A 32 -15.53 4.11 -0.97
CA LEU A 32 -15.26 5.45 -0.44
C LEU A 32 -13.95 5.50 0.34
N ALA A 33 -13.61 4.46 1.11
CA ALA A 33 -12.34 4.39 1.80
C ALA A 33 -11.14 4.37 0.83
N VAL A 34 -11.24 3.61 -0.26
CA VAL A 34 -10.22 3.61 -1.33
C VAL A 34 -10.12 4.99 -1.97
N GLN A 35 -11.24 5.68 -2.19
CA GLN A 35 -11.24 7.07 -2.70
C GLN A 35 -10.65 8.09 -1.72
N SER A 36 -10.63 7.79 -0.42
CA SER A 36 -9.97 8.66 0.56
C SER A 36 -8.46 8.53 0.60
N ALA A 37 -7.90 7.42 0.07
CA ALA A 37 -6.49 7.04 0.14
C ALA A 37 -5.86 7.18 1.54
N LYS A 38 -6.69 7.03 2.59
CA LYS A 38 -6.25 7.16 3.98
C LYS A 38 -5.74 5.81 4.48
N LEU A 39 -4.42 5.70 4.62
CA LEU A 39 -3.75 4.54 5.19
C LEU A 39 -3.30 4.82 6.63
N SER A 40 -3.46 3.83 7.49
CA SER A 40 -3.04 3.88 8.88
C SER A 40 -1.81 2.99 9.08
N PHE A 41 -0.62 3.55 9.20
CA PHE A 41 0.58 2.75 9.46
C PHE A 41 0.81 2.59 10.96
N ASN A 42 0.97 1.35 11.44
CA ASN A 42 1.34 1.11 12.84
C ASN A 42 2.78 1.61 13.08
N SER A 43 2.94 2.58 13.98
CA SER A 43 4.23 3.18 14.33
C SER A 43 5.16 2.22 15.08
N SER A 44 4.63 1.20 15.73
CA SER A 44 5.40 0.17 16.43
C SER A 44 6.01 -0.88 15.49
N ALA A 45 5.57 -0.93 14.22
CA ALA A 45 6.06 -1.92 13.28
C ALA A 45 7.44 -1.52 12.72
N PRO A 46 8.41 -2.44 12.61
CA PRO A 46 9.80 -2.15 12.23
C PRO A 46 9.99 -1.95 10.71
N PHE A 47 9.00 -1.37 10.02
CA PHE A 47 9.06 -1.14 8.58
C PHE A 47 9.57 0.25 8.24
N SER A 48 10.48 0.32 7.26
CA SER A 48 11.08 1.55 6.77
C SER A 48 10.04 2.53 6.20
N ASN A 49 10.42 3.79 6.09
CA ASN A 49 9.56 4.77 5.40
C ASN A 49 9.46 4.49 3.90
N ASP A 50 10.42 3.79 3.31
CA ASP A 50 10.43 3.48 1.90
C ASP A 50 9.30 2.51 1.53
N ILE A 51 9.11 1.44 2.31
CA ILE A 51 8.00 0.50 2.08
C ILE A 51 6.63 1.14 2.34
N LYS A 52 6.52 2.01 3.36
CA LYS A 52 5.30 2.80 3.62
C LYS A 52 4.99 3.75 2.46
N THR A 53 6.01 4.37 1.88
CA THR A 53 5.89 5.26 0.72
C THR A 53 5.50 4.48 -0.53
N LEU A 54 6.09 3.30 -0.75
CA LEU A 54 5.70 2.40 -1.84
C LEU A 54 4.22 2.02 -1.74
N ILE A 55 3.77 1.53 -0.58
CA ILE A 55 2.36 1.18 -0.35
C ILE A 55 1.45 2.38 -0.63
N SER A 56 1.81 3.56 -0.12
CA SER A 56 1.04 4.80 -0.33
C SER A 56 0.96 5.21 -1.80
N SER A 57 2.03 4.97 -2.58
CA SER A 57 2.05 5.25 -4.02
C SER A 57 1.15 4.31 -4.83
N LEU A 58 0.95 3.07 -4.35
CA LEU A 58 0.08 2.07 -4.99
C LEU A 58 -1.40 2.34 -4.72
N ILE A 59 -1.73 2.92 -3.57
CA ILE A 59 -3.10 3.22 -3.12
C ILE A 59 -3.41 4.71 -3.32
N LYS A 60 -3.04 5.27 -4.49
CA LYS A 60 -3.41 6.63 -4.88
C LYS A 60 -4.82 6.70 -5.43
N VAL A 61 -5.56 7.77 -5.09
CA VAL A 61 -6.92 8.03 -5.64
C VAL A 61 -6.85 8.17 -7.15
N VAL A 62 -5.92 8.98 -7.65
CA VAL A 62 -5.72 9.23 -9.08
C VAL A 62 -4.95 8.06 -9.70
N PRO A 63 -5.56 7.28 -10.61
CA PRO A 63 -4.89 6.10 -11.18
C PRO A 63 -3.63 6.44 -11.98
N GLN A 64 -3.57 7.63 -12.58
CA GLN A 64 -2.41 8.08 -13.37
C GLN A 64 -1.17 8.39 -12.51
N GLU A 65 -1.35 8.68 -11.22
CA GLU A 65 -0.23 8.89 -10.29
C GLU A 65 0.39 7.58 -9.82
N ARG A 66 -0.26 6.43 -10.07
CA ARG A 66 0.23 5.14 -9.61
C ARG A 66 1.42 4.71 -10.47
N PRO A 67 2.50 4.20 -9.84
CA PRO A 67 3.63 3.67 -10.59
C PRO A 67 3.20 2.44 -11.39
N LYS A 68 3.74 2.31 -12.61
CA LYS A 68 3.57 1.09 -13.42
C LYS A 68 4.34 -0.07 -12.82
N ILE A 69 3.94 -1.30 -13.15
CA ILE A 69 4.57 -2.53 -12.64
C ILE A 69 6.09 -2.57 -12.78
N PHE A 70 6.65 -2.07 -13.90
CA PHE A 70 8.09 -1.99 -14.10
C PHE A 70 8.80 -1.07 -13.10
N LYS A 71 8.18 0.06 -12.75
CA LYS A 71 8.73 0.99 -11.76
C LYS A 71 8.63 0.41 -10.35
N ILE A 72 7.54 -0.29 -10.04
CA ILE A 72 7.37 -1.00 -8.77
C ILE A 72 8.48 -2.04 -8.59
N LYS A 73 8.71 -2.88 -9.61
CA LYS A 73 9.79 -3.87 -9.61
C LYS A 73 11.15 -3.21 -9.33
N GLN A 74 11.47 -2.14 -10.05
CA GLN A 74 12.74 -1.43 -9.86
C GLN A 74 12.91 -0.91 -8.43
N ILE A 75 11.88 -0.27 -7.86
CA ILE A 75 11.91 0.24 -6.48
C ILE A 75 12.15 -0.91 -5.48
N VAL A 76 11.46 -2.04 -5.65
CA VAL A 76 11.62 -3.20 -4.77
C VAL A 76 13.02 -3.80 -4.88
N GLU A 77 13.57 -3.90 -6.10
CA GLU A 77 14.95 -4.36 -6.30
C GLU A 77 15.97 -3.43 -5.64
N GLU A 78 15.80 -2.12 -5.76
CA GLU A 78 16.65 -1.13 -5.08
C GLU A 78 16.57 -1.26 -3.55
N MET A 79 15.37 -1.47 -2.99
CA MET A 79 15.20 -1.70 -1.55
C MET A 79 15.94 -2.95 -1.07
N ILE A 80 15.79 -4.08 -1.78
CA ILE A 80 16.45 -5.35 -1.41
C ILE A 80 17.97 -5.23 -1.47
N LEU A 81 18.51 -4.53 -2.48
CA LEU A 81 19.96 -4.34 -2.64
C LEU A 81 20.57 -3.43 -1.58
N THR A 82 19.77 -2.56 -0.95
CA THR A 82 20.22 -1.61 0.09
C THR A 82 20.28 -2.26 1.48
N GLU A 83 19.70 -3.45 1.67
CA GLU A 83 19.74 -4.21 2.93
C GLU A 83 21.01 -5.10 3.11
N ASN A 84 22.04 -4.94 2.25
CA ASN A 84 23.35 -5.61 2.37
C ASN A 84 24.47 -4.70 2.90
#